data_AF-A0A520DFI7-F1
#
_entry.id   AF-A0A520DFI7-F1
#
_cell.length_a   1.000
_cell.length_b   1.000
_cell.length_c   1.000
_cell.angle_alpha   90.00
_cell.angle_beta   90.00
_cell.angle_gamma   90.00
#
_symmetry.space_group_name_H-M   'P 1'
#
loop_
_entity.id
_entity.type
_entity.pdbx_description
1 polymer ?
#
loop_
_entity_poly.entity_id
_entity_poly.type
_entity_poly.pdbx_seq_one_letter_code
_entity_poly.pdbx_strand_id
1 'polypeptide(L)'
;MDIILIKLILAHLIGDFFLQPTSWVKDKEQKKLKSGKLYLHVLVHVVLIFIAFLSFDVWKVALSVGLLHFVIDACKSLFQTKKNARILFFADQVLHFSSIVLVWHFFYKGYLDISYLS
;
A
#
# COMPACT_ATOMS: atom_id res chain seq x y z
N MET A 1 -10.23 -13.53 12.05
CA MET A 1 -10.24 -12.38 11.12
C MET A 1 -8.84 -11.91 10.76
N ASP A 2 -7.84 -12.26 11.56
CA ASP A 2 -6.53 -11.59 11.56
C ASP A 2 -5.61 -12.08 10.44
N ILE A 3 -5.81 -13.31 9.97
CA ILE A 3 -5.09 -13.85 8.81
C ILE A 3 -5.31 -13.00 7.55
N ILE A 4 -6.47 -12.35 7.42
CA ILE A 4 -6.77 -11.44 6.30
C ILE A 4 -5.90 -10.20 6.40
N LEU A 5 -5.78 -9.62 7.59
CA LEU A 5 -4.92 -8.47 7.83
C LEU A 5 -3.45 -8.81 7.54
N ILE A 6 -2.99 -9.97 8.00
CA ILE A 6 -1.63 -10.48 7.71
C ILE A 6 -1.42 -10.63 6.20
N LYS A 7 -2.37 -11.22 5.47
CA LYS A 7 -2.28 -11.36 4.01
C LYS A 7 -2.16 -10.01 3.31
N LEU A 8 -2.96 -9.01 3.71
CA LEU A 8 -2.91 -7.67 3.14
C LEU A 8 -1.59 -6.96 3.46
N ILE A 9 -1.09 -7.08 4.69
CA ILE A 9 0.22 -6.54 5.09
C ILE A 9 1.34 -7.20 4.28
N LEU A 10 1.33 -8.53 4.14
CA LEU A 10 2.34 -9.24 3.36
C LEU A 10 2.31 -8.84 1.88
N ALA A 11 1.12 -8.74 1.27
CA ALA A 11 0.98 -8.26 -0.10
C ALA A 11 1.57 -6.85 -0.25
N HIS A 12 1.31 -5.95 0.69
CA HIS A 12 1.90 -4.62 0.69
C HIS A 12 3.42 -4.64 0.82
N LEU A 13 3.97 -5.39 1.78
CA LEU A 13 5.42 -5.47 1.99
C LEU A 13 6.14 -6.05 0.77
N ILE A 14 5.57 -7.09 0.15
CA ILE A 14 6.10 -7.66 -1.09
C ILE A 14 6.06 -6.62 -2.21
N GLY A 15 4.96 -5.91 -2.37
CA GLY A 15 4.80 -4.86 -3.38
C GLY A 15 5.84 -3.74 -3.23
N ASP A 16 5.91 -3.12 -2.06
CA ASP A 16 6.73 -1.92 -1.82
C ASP A 16 8.23 -2.20 -1.69
N PHE A 17 8.64 -3.35 -1.13
CA PHE A 17 10.06 -3.62 -0.87
C PHE A 17 10.70 -4.57 -1.86
N PHE A 18 9.96 -5.55 -2.38
CA PHE A 18 10.51 -6.57 -3.28
C PHE A 18 10.21 -6.26 -4.74
N LEU A 19 9.00 -5.75 -5.02
CA LEU A 19 8.52 -5.55 -6.39
C LEU A 19 8.50 -4.09 -6.84
N GLN A 20 9.12 -3.18 -6.07
CA GLN A 20 9.31 -1.78 -6.44
C GLN A 20 10.81 -1.45 -6.65
N PRO A 21 11.35 -1.63 -7.86
CA PRO A 21 12.74 -1.33 -8.15
C PRO A 21 13.10 0.13 -7.90
N THR A 22 14.35 0.40 -7.49
CA THR A 22 14.87 1.76 -7.29
C THR A 22 14.78 2.62 -8.56
N SER A 23 14.80 2.01 -9.74
CA SER A 23 14.59 2.72 -11.02
C SER A 23 13.18 3.31 -11.13
N TRP A 24 12.16 2.65 -10.59
CA TRP A 24 10.80 3.18 -10.56
C TRP A 24 10.68 4.33 -9.59
N VAL A 25 11.34 4.24 -8.43
CA VAL A 25 11.40 5.35 -7.47
C VAL A 25 12.01 6.59 -8.11
N LYS A 26 13.15 6.45 -8.79
CA LYS A 26 13.80 7.56 -9.51
C LYS A 26 12.91 8.15 -10.61
N ASP A 27 12.20 7.32 -11.36
CA ASP A 27 11.25 7.79 -12.39
C ASP A 27 10.06 8.55 -11.77
N LYS A 28 9.51 8.07 -10.65
CA LYS A 28 8.46 8.76 -9.88
C LYS A 28 8.94 10.11 -9.32
N GLU A 29 10.17 10.19 -8.81
CA GLU A 29 10.73 11.46 -8.31
C GLU A 29 10.91 12.51 -9.41
N GLN A 30 11.27 12.08 -10.63
CA GLN A 30 11.49 12.99 -11.77
C GLN A 30 10.18 13.39 -12.46
N LYS A 31 9.29 12.44 -12.73
CA LYS A 31 8.08 12.64 -13.55
C LYS A 31 6.81 12.85 -12.74
N LYS A 32 6.86 12.58 -11.43
CA LYS A 32 5.72 12.66 -10.52
C LYS A 32 4.51 11.87 -11.03
N LEU A 33 3.33 12.49 -11.07
CA LEU A 33 2.09 11.89 -11.61
C LEU A 33 2.19 11.51 -13.10
N LYS A 34 3.17 12.04 -13.84
CA LYS A 34 3.41 11.63 -15.24
C LYS A 34 4.21 10.33 -15.33
N SER A 35 4.69 9.78 -14.21
CA SER A 35 5.39 8.50 -14.19
C SER A 35 4.39 7.36 -14.38
N GLY A 36 4.52 6.62 -15.49
CA GLY A 36 3.79 5.37 -15.68
C GLY A 36 4.11 4.31 -14.61
N LYS A 37 5.25 4.43 -13.92
CA LYS A 37 5.66 3.52 -12.85
C LYS A 37 4.82 3.67 -11.58
N LEU A 38 4.21 4.83 -11.35
CA LEU A 38 3.23 5.03 -10.28
C LEU A 38 2.02 4.10 -10.46
N TYR A 39 1.42 4.13 -11.65
CA TYR A 39 0.24 3.31 -11.96
C TYR A 39 0.57 1.82 -12.03
N LEU A 40 1.73 1.47 -12.60
CA LEU A 40 2.20 0.08 -12.64
C LEU A 40 2.42 -0.49 -11.24
N HIS A 41 2.97 0.31 -10.32
CA HIS A 41 3.17 -0.09 -8.92
C HIS A 41 1.84 -0.40 -8.22
N VAL A 42 0.84 0.47 -8.40
CA VAL A 42 -0.50 0.24 -7.86
C VAL A 42 -1.14 -1.02 -8.45
N LEU A 43 -0.97 -1.27 -9.74
CA LEU A 43 -1.44 -2.50 -10.38
C LEU A 43 -0.80 -3.74 -9.77
N VAL A 44 0.50 -3.69 -9.46
CA VAL A 44 1.21 -4.80 -8.77
C VAL A 44 0.55 -5.08 -7.42
N HIS A 45 0.23 -4.07 -6.61
CA HIS A 45 -0.45 -4.25 -5.32
C HIS A 45 -1.84 -4.89 -5.47
N VAL A 46 -2.65 -4.42 -6.42
CA VAL A 46 -3.97 -4.99 -6.70
C VAL A 46 -3.85 -6.47 -7.08
N VAL A 47 -2.90 -6.80 -7.96
CA VAL A 47 -2.65 -8.19 -8.40
C VAL A 47 -2.14 -9.06 -7.24
N LEU A 48 -1.24 -8.55 -6.40
CA LEU A 48 -0.75 -9.27 -5.22
C LEU A 48 -1.86 -9.60 -4.24
N ILE A 49 -2.85 -8.72 -4.06
CA ILE A 49 -4.01 -9.01 -3.22
C ILE A 49 -4.82 -10.17 -3.82
N PHE A 50 -5.10 -10.16 -5.12
CA PHE A 50 -5.78 -11.30 -5.76
C PHE A 50 -4.99 -12.61 -5.61
N ILE A 51 -3.66 -12.57 -5.74
CA ILE A 51 -2.79 -13.73 -5.54
C ILE A 51 -2.82 -14.21 -4.08
N ALA A 52 -2.73 -13.31 -3.10
CA ALA A 52 -2.70 -13.66 -1.68
C ALA A 52 -4.03 -14.31 -1.19
N PHE A 53 -5.14 -13.94 -1.82
CA PHE A 53 -6.46 -14.47 -1.49
C PHE A 53 -6.90 -15.62 -2.38
N LEU A 54 -6.31 -15.79 -3.57
CA LEU A 54 -6.69 -16.78 -4.59
C LEU A 54 -8.20 -16.76 -4.90
N SER A 55 -8.82 -15.57 -4.84
CA SER A 55 -10.24 -15.38 -5.10
C SER A 55 -10.48 -14.00 -5.70
N PHE A 56 -11.45 -13.90 -6.60
CA PHE A 56 -11.91 -12.63 -7.15
C PHE A 56 -12.94 -11.93 -6.26
N ASP A 57 -13.49 -12.59 -5.24
CA ASP A 57 -14.51 -12.00 -4.35
C ASP A 57 -13.96 -10.82 -3.54
N VAL A 58 -12.63 -10.77 -3.37
CA VAL A 58 -11.94 -9.67 -2.67
C VAL A 58 -11.75 -8.42 -3.55
N TRP A 59 -12.35 -8.34 -4.73
CA TRP A 59 -12.14 -7.23 -5.66
C TRP A 59 -12.40 -5.86 -5.04
N LYS A 60 -13.42 -5.73 -4.16
CA LYS A 60 -13.69 -4.46 -3.46
C LYS A 60 -12.52 -4.07 -2.56
N VAL A 61 -11.98 -5.02 -1.82
CA VAL A 61 -10.83 -4.83 -0.93
C VAL A 61 -9.59 -4.50 -1.74
N ALA A 62 -9.33 -5.24 -2.82
CA ALA A 62 -8.19 -5.02 -3.71
C ALA A 62 -8.21 -3.62 -4.33
N LEU A 63 -9.37 -3.18 -4.85
CA LEU A 63 -9.53 -1.84 -5.42
C LEU A 63 -9.46 -0.74 -4.36
N SER A 64 -10.03 -0.95 -3.17
CA SER A 64 -9.95 0.03 -2.08
C SER A 64 -8.52 0.22 -1.58
N VAL A 65 -7.77 -0.86 -1.34
CA VAL A 65 -6.35 -0.77 -0.98
C VAL A 65 -5.53 -0.16 -2.12
N GLY A 66 -5.74 -0.61 -3.35
CA GLY A 66 -5.04 -0.06 -4.52
C GLY A 66 -5.28 1.43 -4.73
N LEU A 67 -6.52 1.90 -4.54
CA LEU A 67 -6.85 3.32 -4.63
C LEU A 67 -6.18 4.14 -3.52
N LEU A 68 -6.24 3.67 -2.26
CA LEU A 68 -5.59 4.35 -1.14
C LEU A 68 -4.07 4.37 -1.33
N HIS A 69 -3.47 3.26 -1.77
CA HIS A 69 -2.06 3.16 -2.12
C HIS A 69 -1.70 4.21 -3.16
N PHE A 70 -2.43 4.26 -4.29
CA PHE A 70 -2.23 5.27 -5.32
C PHE A 70 -2.24 6.69 -4.79
N VAL A 71 -3.24 7.05 -3.96
CA VAL A 71 -3.37 8.40 -3.40
C VAL A 71 -2.18 8.75 -2.51
N ILE A 72 -1.76 7.83 -1.64
CA ILE A 72 -0.63 8.04 -0.73
C ILE A 72 0.66 8.21 -1.53
N ASP A 73 0.92 7.31 -2.47
CA ASP A 73 2.12 7.27 -3.30
C ASP A 73 2.21 8.50 -4.24
N ALA A 74 1.06 8.95 -4.76
CA ALA A 74 0.91 10.19 -5.52
C ALA A 74 1.23 11.42 -4.66
N CYS A 75 0.65 11.52 -3.46
CA CYS A 75 0.93 12.61 -2.52
C CYS A 75 2.41 12.68 -2.18
N LYS A 76 3.04 11.56 -1.82
CA LYS A 76 4.48 11.47 -1.58
C LYS A 76 5.27 11.99 -2.78
N SER A 77 4.96 11.51 -3.98
CA SER A 77 5.65 11.91 -5.22
C SER A 77 5.53 13.42 -5.52
N LEU A 78 4.41 14.04 -5.15
CA LEU A 78 4.20 15.48 -5.33
C LEU A 78 5.01 16.33 -4.34
N PHE A 79 5.01 15.95 -3.05
CA PHE A 79 5.57 16.74 -1.94
C PHE A 79 7.03 16.37 -1.58
N GLN A 80 7.54 15.26 -2.10
CA GLN A 80 8.90 14.81 -1.81
C GLN A 80 9.96 15.71 -2.44
N THR A 81 10.93 16.06 -1.62
CA THR A 81 12.16 16.78 -1.95
C THR A 81 13.35 16.01 -1.38
N LYS A 82 14.56 16.33 -1.82
CA LYS A 82 15.78 15.70 -1.29
C LYS A 82 15.94 15.87 0.23
N LYS A 83 15.43 16.97 0.80
CA LYS A 83 15.56 17.29 2.24
C LYS A 83 14.62 16.47 3.12
N ASN A 84 13.41 16.18 2.64
CA ASN A 84 12.36 15.53 3.44
C ASN A 84 12.09 14.06 3.03
N ALA A 85 12.81 13.52 2.05
CA ALA A 85 12.62 12.17 1.51
C ALA A 85 12.53 11.07 2.59
N ARG A 86 13.41 11.10 3.59
CA ARG A 86 13.39 10.10 4.67
C ARG A 86 12.12 10.19 5.52
N ILE A 87 11.71 11.41 5.89
CA ILE A 87 10.51 11.63 6.72
C ILE A 87 9.25 11.20 5.94
N LEU A 88 9.16 11.61 4.68
CA LEU A 88 8.05 11.22 3.81
C LEU A 88 8.01 9.73 3.53
N PHE A 89 9.15 9.04 3.45
CA PHE A 89 9.19 7.58 3.35
C PHE A 89 8.55 6.90 4.57
N PHE A 90 8.85 7.35 5.79
CA PHE A 90 8.22 6.77 6.99
C PHE A 90 6.74 7.13 7.10
N ALA A 91 6.38 8.39 6.83
CA ALA A 91 4.98 8.82 6.82
C ALA A 91 4.15 8.01 5.81
N ASP A 92 4.71 7.79 4.62
CA ASP A 92 4.15 6.95 3.57
C ASP A 92 3.88 5.51 4.04
N GLN A 93 4.84 4.85 4.67
CA GLN A 93 4.63 3.48 5.18
C GLN A 93 3.57 3.43 6.30
N VAL A 94 3.53 4.42 7.20
CA VAL A 94 2.49 4.51 8.24
C VAL A 94 1.10 4.71 7.62
N LEU A 95 0.99 5.57 6.61
CA LEU A 95 -0.28 5.83 5.92
C LEU A 95 -0.76 4.58 5.18
N HIS A 96 0.13 3.86 4.49
CA HIS A 96 -0.22 2.61 3.82
C HIS A 96 -0.70 1.56 4.82
N PHE A 97 0.03 1.35 5.91
CA PHE A 97 -0.39 0.40 6.95
C PHE A 97 -1.73 0.78 7.57
N SER A 98 -1.93 2.06 7.89
CA SER A 98 -3.20 2.58 8.41
C SER A 98 -4.34 2.35 7.41
N SER A 99 -4.10 2.57 6.12
CA SER A 99 -5.10 2.32 5.07
C SER A 99 -5.52 0.85 4.99
N ILE A 100 -4.57 -0.08 5.14
CA ILE A 100 -4.84 -1.52 5.16
C ILE A 100 -5.71 -1.89 6.37
N VAL A 101 -5.37 -1.37 7.56
CA VAL A 101 -6.15 -1.59 8.78
C VAL A 101 -7.57 -1.05 8.62
N LEU A 102 -7.73 0.15 8.06
CA LEU A 102 -9.04 0.75 7.81
C LEU A 102 -9.89 -0.08 6.84
N VAL A 103 -9.31 -0.52 5.72
CA VAL A 103 -10.03 -1.35 4.74
C VAL A 103 -10.39 -2.71 5.35
N TRP A 104 -9.46 -3.35 6.07
CA TRP A 104 -9.72 -4.61 6.76
C TRP A 104 -10.86 -4.48 7.79
N HIS A 105 -10.80 -3.45 8.63
CA HIS A 105 -11.84 -3.18 9.63
C HIS A 105 -13.21 -2.96 8.95
N PHE A 106 -13.26 -2.14 7.89
CA PHE A 106 -14.50 -1.81 7.19
C PHE A 106 -15.16 -3.01 6.50
N PHE A 107 -14.39 -3.84 5.79
CA PHE A 107 -14.94 -4.95 5.01
C PHE A 107 -15.12 -6.25 5.80
N TYR A 108 -14.28 -6.50 6.79
CA TYR A 108 -14.27 -7.76 7.54
C TYR A 108 -14.65 -7.61 9.01
N LYS A 109 -14.99 -6.39 9.46
CA LYS A 109 -15.37 -6.08 10.85
C LYS A 109 -14.34 -6.59 11.87
N GLY A 110 -13.08 -6.64 11.46
CA GLY A 110 -11.98 -7.08 12.31
C GLY A 110 -11.73 -6.08 13.44
N TYR A 111 -11.39 -6.57 14.63
CA TYR A 111 -11.00 -5.74 15.76
C TYR A 111 -9.61 -6.18 16.22
N LEU A 112 -8.80 -5.21 16.65
CA LEU A 112 -7.53 -5.52 17.29
C LEU A 112 -7.82 -5.90 18.73
N ASP A 113 -7.54 -7.15 19.09
CA ASP A 113 -7.56 -7.56 20.48
C ASP A 113 -6.29 -7.03 21.18
N ILE A 114 -6.46 -5.96 21.95
CA ILE A 114 -5.38 -5.26 22.66
C ILE A 114 -5.17 -5.88 24.05
N SER A 115 -5.95 -6.89 24.45
CA SER A 115 -5.80 -7.55 25.76
C SER A 115 -4.42 -8.15 26.01
N TYR A 116 -3.67 -8.43 24.95
CA TYR A 116 -2.28 -8.92 25.04
C TYR A 116 -1.24 -7.83 25.36
N LEU A 117 -1.62 -6.55 25.30
CA LEU A 117 -0.73 -5.41 25.61
C LEU A 117 -0.94 -4.87 27.05
N SER A 118 -1.96 -5.35 27.74
CA SER A 118 -2.24 -5.06 29.16
C SER A 118 -1.79 -6.20 30.06
#